data_AF-Q22NL0-F1
#
_entry.id   AF-Q22NL0-F1
#
_cell.length_a   1.000
_cell.length_b   1.000
_cell.length_c   1.000
_cell.angle_alpha   90.00
_cell.angle_beta   90.00
_cell.angle_gamma   90.00
#
_symmetry.space_group_name_H-M   'P 1'
#
loop_
_entity.id
_entity.type
_entity.pdbx_description
1 polymer ?
#
loop_
_entity_poly.entity_id
_entity_poly.type
_entity_poly.pdbx_seq_one_letter_code
_entity_poly.pdbx_strand_id
1 'polypeptide(L)'
;MKNNNFIMNLSYLDGGAIYLNQISEIIFLGNTFQQNQSKAGNGGAIYCFSSIFSQLNDNIFFQNSCKQGSGGALLLNNCDIQNMTDNIFKQNSALIGGAFRYQGIQPYVLQKANLSQKILIQNQNSFIKNYAQLYGKNIGSYPFYLDVKNQMQDDLQIQSAQLNNLQSGSTSSPIIMRLIDEEMREVSFFQNTSQINQDILIEFSSYLLELQSQEVGLYGDLRQNYNFDSFGFVFNASYSYQPNANSSITVKTVSPIPILNTTTFKFENQELSISIDVNFRKCQQGEILQTLQKYKICYTCLQGNYCLQDPNQFENLECLKCPLGTKNCYSNIIQLQNGYWSKNQNSDLIYQCINPEFCISEDPSNKFGCQIGHVGAICESCDYQGIVWGSKYGRSS
;
A
#
# COMPACT_ATOMS: atom_id res chain seq x y z
N MET A 1 4.45 -43.02 -16.69
CA MET A 1 3.80 -43.77 -15.60
C MET A 1 2.29 -43.71 -15.77
N LYS A 2 1.60 -44.86 -15.73
CA LYS A 2 0.13 -44.92 -15.88
C LYS A 2 -0.50 -45.73 -14.75
N ASN A 3 -1.58 -45.23 -14.14
CA ASN A 3 -2.38 -45.95 -13.12
C ASN A 3 -1.59 -46.43 -11.90
N ASN A 4 -0.65 -45.63 -11.39
CA ASN A 4 0.14 -45.96 -10.19
C ASN A 4 -0.37 -45.20 -8.96
N ASN A 5 -0.09 -45.74 -7.77
CA ASN A 5 -0.41 -45.11 -6.50
C ASN A 5 0.88 -44.82 -5.72
N PHE A 6 1.13 -43.54 -5.43
CA PHE A 6 2.21 -43.05 -4.58
C PHE A 6 1.60 -42.51 -3.30
N ILE A 7 1.70 -43.27 -2.21
CA ILE A 7 0.98 -43.00 -0.96
C ILE A 7 1.97 -42.85 0.18
N MET A 8 1.87 -41.76 0.94
CA MET A 8 2.65 -41.51 2.16
C MET A 8 4.18 -41.60 1.99
N ASN A 9 4.69 -41.23 0.80
CA ASN A 9 6.14 -41.15 0.60
C ASN A 9 6.70 -39.90 1.29
N LEU A 10 7.90 -40.02 1.86
CA LEU A 10 8.57 -38.95 2.59
C LEU A 10 9.99 -38.75 2.06
N SER A 11 10.29 -37.52 1.65
CA SER A 11 11.65 -37.04 1.36
C SER A 11 12.06 -35.96 2.35
N TYR A 12 13.33 -35.97 2.76
CA TYR A 12 13.90 -34.87 3.54
C TYR A 12 14.29 -33.68 2.66
N LEU A 13 14.49 -33.92 1.36
CA LEU A 13 14.82 -32.93 0.34
C LEU A 13 13.63 -32.77 -0.62
N ASP A 14 13.89 -32.56 -1.90
CA ASP A 14 12.87 -32.36 -2.92
C ASP A 14 12.14 -33.66 -3.31
N GLY A 15 10.91 -33.52 -3.78
CA GLY A 15 10.12 -34.59 -4.39
C GLY A 15 9.73 -35.67 -3.40
N GLY A 16 8.62 -35.47 -2.67
CA GLY A 16 8.20 -36.41 -1.63
C GLY A 16 8.01 -37.85 -2.12
N ALA A 17 7.57 -38.04 -3.36
CA ALA A 17 7.46 -39.33 -4.04
C ALA A 17 8.40 -39.46 -5.25
N ILE A 18 8.55 -38.41 -6.06
CA ILE A 18 9.28 -38.47 -7.33
C ILE A 18 10.16 -37.23 -7.49
N TYR A 19 11.41 -37.45 -7.86
CA TYR A 19 12.35 -36.42 -8.31
C TYR A 19 12.69 -36.65 -9.79
N LEU A 20 12.43 -35.66 -10.64
CA LEU A 20 12.67 -35.70 -12.08
C LEU A 20 13.72 -34.65 -12.45
N ASN A 21 14.72 -35.03 -13.24
CA ASN A 21 15.84 -34.16 -13.62
C ASN A 21 16.25 -34.43 -15.07
N GLN A 22 16.23 -33.38 -15.89
CA GLN A 22 16.71 -33.43 -17.29
C GLN A 22 16.02 -34.52 -18.14
N ILE A 23 14.70 -34.67 -17.98
CA ILE A 23 13.91 -35.64 -18.75
C ILE A 23 13.22 -34.94 -19.92
N SER A 24 13.48 -35.43 -21.13
CA SER A 24 12.94 -34.85 -22.37
C SER A 24 11.46 -35.12 -22.61
N GLU A 25 10.91 -36.18 -22.01
CA GLU A 25 9.50 -36.57 -22.18
C GLU A 25 8.98 -37.29 -20.93
N ILE A 26 7.99 -36.67 -20.28
CA ILE A 26 7.28 -37.23 -19.12
C ILE A 26 5.80 -37.40 -19.48
N ILE A 27 5.28 -38.61 -19.26
CA ILE A 27 3.88 -38.98 -19.50
C ILE A 27 3.30 -39.57 -18.21
N PHE A 28 2.44 -38.82 -17.53
CA PHE A 28 1.76 -39.21 -16.30
C PHE A 28 0.24 -39.24 -16.54
N LEU A 29 -0.34 -40.44 -16.53
CA LEU A 29 -1.76 -40.67 -16.80
C LEU A 29 -2.44 -41.47 -15.69
N GLY A 30 -3.52 -40.97 -15.10
CA GLY A 30 -4.33 -41.77 -14.18
C GLY A 30 -3.64 -42.15 -12.86
N ASN A 31 -2.58 -41.45 -12.45
CA ASN A 31 -1.86 -41.78 -11.22
C ASN A 31 -2.48 -41.07 -10.00
N THR A 32 -2.33 -41.67 -8.83
CA THR A 32 -2.71 -41.05 -7.55
C THR A 32 -1.47 -40.76 -6.71
N PHE A 33 -1.30 -39.50 -6.32
CA PHE A 33 -0.31 -39.02 -5.36
C PHE A 33 -1.05 -38.57 -4.10
N GLN A 34 -0.94 -39.36 -3.03
CA GLN A 34 -1.66 -39.12 -1.79
C GLN A 34 -0.69 -38.97 -0.61
N GLN A 35 -0.86 -37.89 0.16
CA GLN A 35 -0.15 -37.69 1.44
C GLN A 35 1.38 -37.79 1.32
N ASN A 36 1.94 -37.49 0.15
CA ASN A 36 3.38 -37.43 -0.01
C ASN A 36 3.91 -36.13 0.57
N GLN A 37 5.12 -36.19 1.12
CA GLN A 37 5.70 -35.07 1.83
C GLN A 37 7.16 -34.84 1.45
N SER A 38 7.49 -33.60 1.13
CA SER A 38 8.85 -33.07 1.19
C SER A 38 9.00 -32.28 2.49
N LYS A 39 9.99 -32.61 3.32
CA LYS A 39 10.12 -32.03 4.67
C LYS A 39 10.76 -30.64 4.67
N ALA A 40 11.91 -30.50 4.00
CA ALA A 40 12.67 -29.25 3.92
C ALA A 40 12.91 -28.76 2.48
N GLY A 41 12.62 -29.59 1.48
CA GLY A 41 12.71 -29.24 0.07
C GLY A 41 11.39 -28.73 -0.51
N ASN A 42 11.24 -28.93 -1.81
CA ASN A 42 10.13 -28.49 -2.62
C ASN A 42 9.43 -29.69 -3.30
N GLY A 43 8.20 -29.48 -3.79
CA GLY A 43 7.45 -30.51 -4.51
C GLY A 43 6.98 -31.61 -3.58
N GLY A 44 5.89 -31.37 -2.85
CA GLY A 44 5.42 -32.30 -1.81
C GLY A 44 5.15 -33.71 -2.32
N ALA A 45 4.74 -33.89 -3.58
CA ALA A 45 4.76 -35.18 -4.27
C ALA A 45 5.87 -35.27 -5.31
N ILE A 46 5.96 -34.28 -6.21
CA ILE A 46 6.85 -34.32 -7.36
C ILE A 46 7.70 -33.05 -7.37
N TYR A 47 9.01 -33.22 -7.52
CA TYR A 47 9.92 -32.16 -7.92
C TYR A 47 10.42 -32.42 -9.33
N CYS A 48 10.39 -31.39 -10.17
CA CYS A 48 10.86 -31.43 -11.55
C CYS A 48 11.91 -30.34 -11.78
N PHE A 49 13.03 -30.73 -12.39
CA PHE A 49 14.06 -29.80 -12.86
C PHE A 49 14.38 -30.02 -14.34
N SER A 50 14.35 -28.94 -15.13
CA SER A 50 14.77 -28.91 -16.53
C SER A 50 14.19 -30.06 -17.37
N SER A 51 12.89 -30.32 -17.25
CA SER A 51 12.22 -31.45 -17.90
C SER A 51 10.89 -31.06 -18.57
N ILE A 52 10.36 -31.90 -19.44
CA ILE A 52 9.14 -31.62 -20.21
C ILE A 52 8.09 -32.68 -19.92
N PHE A 53 6.92 -32.24 -19.46
CA PHE A 53 5.71 -33.08 -19.42
C PHE A 53 4.98 -32.97 -20.75
N SER A 54 5.11 -34.00 -21.58
CA SER A 54 4.27 -34.14 -22.77
C SER A 54 2.81 -34.35 -22.38
N GLN A 55 2.56 -35.09 -21.29
CA GLN A 55 1.21 -35.33 -20.76
C GLN A 55 1.22 -35.44 -19.24
N LEU A 56 0.35 -34.67 -18.59
CA LEU A 56 0.02 -34.79 -17.18
C LEU A 56 -1.50 -34.79 -17.07
N ASN A 57 -2.15 -35.94 -17.29
CA ASN A 57 -3.62 -36.01 -17.39
C ASN A 57 -4.22 -37.04 -16.43
N ASP A 58 -5.47 -36.80 -16.01
CA ASP A 58 -6.27 -37.73 -15.18
C ASP A 58 -5.61 -38.09 -13.83
N ASN A 59 -4.67 -37.28 -13.32
CA ASN A 59 -3.98 -37.59 -12.06
C ASN A 59 -4.69 -36.95 -10.86
N ILE A 60 -4.60 -37.62 -9.71
CA ILE A 60 -5.12 -37.11 -8.44
C ILE A 60 -3.94 -36.78 -7.52
N PHE A 61 -3.85 -35.52 -7.11
CA PHE A 61 -2.93 -35.04 -6.09
C PHE A 61 -3.72 -34.65 -4.84
N PHE A 62 -3.65 -35.49 -3.81
CA PHE A 62 -4.45 -35.35 -2.60
C PHE A 62 -3.59 -35.25 -1.34
N GLN A 63 -3.74 -34.16 -0.58
CA GLN A 63 -3.05 -33.97 0.71
C GLN A 63 -1.52 -34.06 0.65
N ASN A 64 -0.90 -33.75 -0.48
CA ASN A 64 0.55 -33.65 -0.56
C ASN A 64 1.03 -32.34 0.07
N SER A 65 2.23 -32.35 0.65
CA SER A 65 2.70 -31.17 1.39
C SER A 65 4.21 -30.92 1.37
N CYS A 66 4.57 -29.64 1.45
CA CYS A 66 5.91 -29.18 1.83
C CYS A 66 5.81 -27.96 2.76
N LYS A 67 5.88 -28.19 4.07
CA LYS A 67 5.61 -27.13 5.07
C LYS A 67 6.62 -25.99 5.07
N GLN A 68 7.83 -26.26 4.61
CA GLN A 68 8.96 -25.34 4.64
C GLN A 68 9.31 -24.81 3.23
N GLY A 69 8.70 -25.35 2.18
CA GLY A 69 9.08 -25.11 0.79
C GLY A 69 7.91 -24.73 -0.09
N SER A 70 8.10 -24.94 -1.39
CA SER A 70 7.15 -24.57 -2.43
C SER A 70 6.58 -25.77 -3.19
N GLY A 71 5.39 -25.61 -3.78
CA GLY A 71 4.76 -26.62 -4.63
C GLY A 71 4.20 -27.79 -3.82
N GLY A 72 3.03 -27.62 -3.20
CA GLY A 72 2.49 -28.59 -2.24
C GLY A 72 2.26 -29.97 -2.84
N ALA A 73 1.89 -30.06 -4.12
CA ALA A 73 1.94 -31.29 -4.89
C ALA A 73 3.16 -31.32 -5.83
N LEU A 74 3.35 -30.27 -6.64
CA LEU A 74 4.31 -30.26 -7.73
C LEU A 74 5.17 -28.99 -7.70
N LEU A 75 6.49 -29.12 -7.84
CA LEU A 75 7.38 -28.00 -8.16
C LEU A 75 7.98 -28.20 -9.56
N LEU A 76 7.90 -27.16 -10.39
CA LEU A 76 8.43 -27.09 -11.74
C LEU A 76 9.55 -26.04 -11.80
N ASN A 77 10.80 -26.47 -11.89
CA ASN A 77 11.95 -25.57 -12.05
C ASN A 77 12.51 -25.73 -13.47
N ASN A 78 12.36 -24.70 -14.31
CA ASN A 78 12.65 -24.76 -15.74
C ASN A 78 11.95 -25.94 -16.45
N CYS A 79 10.73 -26.28 -16.01
CA CYS A 79 9.96 -27.37 -16.61
C CYS A 79 8.77 -26.83 -17.40
N ASP A 80 8.49 -27.48 -18.53
CA ASP A 80 7.32 -27.17 -19.37
C ASP A 80 6.27 -28.27 -19.23
N ILE A 81 5.01 -27.91 -19.44
CA ILE A 81 3.88 -28.83 -19.50
C ILE A 81 3.11 -28.51 -20.77
N GLN A 82 3.13 -29.45 -21.71
CA GLN A 82 2.50 -29.30 -23.02
C GLN A 82 1.00 -29.62 -22.96
N ASN A 83 0.61 -30.61 -22.16
CA ASN A 83 -0.78 -30.99 -21.96
C ASN A 83 -1.08 -31.32 -20.50
N MET A 84 -2.20 -30.79 -20.00
CA MET A 84 -2.64 -30.95 -18.61
C MET A 84 -4.16 -30.86 -18.51
N THR A 85 -4.83 -32.01 -18.49
CA THR A 85 -6.30 -32.11 -18.41
C THR A 85 -6.77 -33.08 -17.34
N ASP A 86 -7.98 -32.87 -16.82
CA ASP A 86 -8.69 -33.81 -15.95
C ASP A 86 -7.94 -34.19 -14.64
N ASN A 87 -6.99 -33.36 -14.19
CA ASN A 87 -6.31 -33.60 -12.92
C ASN A 87 -7.09 -33.00 -11.76
N ILE A 88 -6.98 -33.61 -10.58
CA ILE A 88 -7.56 -33.13 -9.33
C ILE A 88 -6.45 -32.79 -8.35
N PHE A 89 -6.30 -31.51 -8.03
CA PHE A 89 -5.43 -31.02 -6.94
C PHE A 89 -6.28 -30.64 -5.75
N LYS A 90 -6.27 -31.49 -4.72
CA LYS A 90 -7.13 -31.34 -3.55
C LYS A 90 -6.35 -31.35 -2.24
N GLN A 91 -6.57 -30.31 -1.43
CA GLN A 91 -6.01 -30.19 -0.07
C GLN A 91 -4.48 -30.29 -0.01
N ASN A 92 -3.78 -29.90 -1.07
CA ASN A 92 -2.32 -29.82 -1.05
C ASN A 92 -1.87 -28.53 -0.34
N SER A 93 -0.70 -28.55 0.29
CA SER A 93 -0.23 -27.42 1.10
C SER A 93 1.26 -27.11 0.97
N ALA A 94 1.61 -25.83 0.84
CA ALA A 94 2.99 -25.33 0.80
C ALA A 94 3.14 -23.93 1.44
N LEU A 95 4.35 -23.37 1.47
CA LEU A 95 4.52 -21.94 1.68
C LEU A 95 4.11 -21.14 0.44
N ILE A 96 4.51 -21.59 -0.75
CA ILE A 96 4.18 -20.96 -2.04
C ILE A 96 3.67 -22.02 -3.02
N GLY A 97 2.55 -21.77 -3.70
CA GLY A 97 1.99 -22.70 -4.68
C GLY A 97 1.41 -23.95 -4.03
N GLY A 98 0.24 -23.82 -3.39
CA GLY A 98 -0.37 -24.87 -2.58
C GLY A 98 -0.64 -26.15 -3.36
N ALA A 99 -1.03 -26.05 -4.63
CA ALA A 99 -1.07 -27.18 -5.55
C ALA A 99 0.27 -27.34 -6.27
N PHE A 100 0.70 -26.33 -7.04
CA PHE A 100 2.00 -26.38 -7.67
C PHE A 100 2.65 -25.01 -7.78
N ARG A 101 3.99 -25.01 -7.88
CA ARG A 101 4.79 -23.82 -8.15
C ARG A 101 5.60 -24.00 -9.42
N TYR A 102 5.72 -22.95 -10.23
CA TYR A 102 6.61 -22.93 -11.39
C TYR A 102 7.62 -21.77 -11.32
N GLN A 103 8.84 -22.03 -11.79
CA GLN A 103 9.97 -21.11 -11.78
C GLN A 103 10.78 -21.25 -13.06
N GLY A 104 11.44 -20.14 -13.46
CA GLY A 104 12.34 -20.09 -14.62
C GLY A 104 11.62 -19.94 -15.95
N ILE A 105 10.62 -20.79 -16.23
CA ILE A 105 9.71 -20.65 -17.38
C ILE A 105 8.25 -20.81 -16.95
N GLN A 106 7.35 -20.17 -17.67
CA GLN A 106 5.91 -20.41 -17.55
C GLN A 106 5.51 -21.61 -18.43
N PRO A 107 4.95 -22.69 -17.85
CA PRO A 107 4.48 -23.83 -18.62
C PRO A 107 3.47 -23.44 -19.71
N TYR A 108 3.54 -24.08 -20.88
CA TYR A 108 2.70 -23.81 -22.05
C TYR A 108 1.20 -23.83 -21.73
N VAL A 109 0.74 -24.78 -20.91
CA VAL A 109 -0.66 -24.85 -20.44
C VAL A 109 -1.13 -23.63 -19.63
N LEU A 110 -0.20 -22.82 -19.10
CA LEU A 110 -0.47 -21.57 -18.39
C LEU A 110 -0.29 -20.33 -19.26
N GLN A 111 0.35 -20.44 -20.42
CA GLN A 111 0.53 -19.34 -21.36
C GLN A 111 -0.83 -19.01 -22.00
N LYS A 112 -1.30 -17.77 -21.86
CA LYS A 112 -2.62 -17.37 -22.35
C LYS A 112 -2.62 -15.95 -22.90
N ALA A 113 -3.51 -15.71 -23.87
CA ALA A 113 -3.70 -14.42 -24.53
C ALA A 113 -4.48 -13.37 -23.71
N ASN A 114 -5.10 -13.74 -22.58
CA ASN A 114 -5.85 -12.83 -21.71
C ASN A 114 -5.57 -13.12 -20.22
N LEU A 115 -5.03 -12.12 -19.52
CA LEU A 115 -4.48 -12.14 -18.17
C LEU A 115 -5.51 -12.31 -17.02
N SER A 116 -6.78 -12.58 -17.29
CA SER A 116 -7.79 -12.74 -16.23
C SER A 116 -7.92 -14.20 -15.79
N GLN A 117 -7.90 -14.40 -14.47
CA GLN A 117 -7.98 -15.64 -13.66
C GLN A 117 -8.94 -16.76 -14.13
N LYS A 118 -9.82 -16.53 -15.12
CA LYS A 118 -10.87 -17.46 -15.53
C LYS A 118 -10.36 -18.76 -16.17
N ILE A 119 -9.14 -18.78 -16.69
CA ILE A 119 -8.79 -19.80 -17.68
C ILE A 119 -8.12 -21.05 -17.06
N LEU A 120 -7.78 -21.06 -15.77
CA LEU A 120 -7.43 -22.31 -15.07
C LEU A 120 -8.66 -23.07 -14.57
N ILE A 121 -9.79 -22.36 -14.43
CA ILE A 121 -11.12 -22.92 -14.19
C ILE A 121 -11.73 -23.46 -15.50
N GLN A 122 -11.30 -22.96 -16.67
CA GLN A 122 -11.74 -23.44 -17.99
C GLN A 122 -10.93 -24.65 -18.51
N ASN A 123 -9.74 -24.91 -17.98
CA ASN A 123 -9.05 -26.17 -18.23
C ASN A 123 -9.73 -27.24 -17.35
N GLN A 124 -9.89 -28.47 -17.83
CA GLN A 124 -10.59 -29.57 -17.16
C GLN A 124 -9.98 -30.01 -15.80
N ASN A 125 -9.06 -29.25 -15.22
CA ASN A 125 -8.44 -29.53 -13.93
C ASN A 125 -9.25 -28.92 -12.78
N SER A 126 -9.29 -29.63 -11.65
CA SER A 126 -9.99 -29.19 -10.44
C SER A 126 -9.02 -28.83 -9.32
N PHE A 127 -9.10 -27.61 -8.81
CA PHE A 127 -8.31 -27.13 -7.67
C PHE A 127 -9.22 -26.92 -6.45
N ILE A 128 -9.11 -27.79 -5.45
CA ILE A 128 -10.07 -27.87 -4.34
C ILE A 128 -9.36 -27.73 -3.00
N LYS A 129 -9.60 -26.61 -2.31
CA LYS A 129 -9.12 -26.37 -0.93
C LYS A 129 -7.60 -26.54 -0.77
N ASN A 130 -6.81 -26.23 -1.80
CA ASN A 130 -5.36 -26.11 -1.64
C ASN A 130 -5.02 -24.87 -0.80
N TYR A 131 -3.87 -24.90 -0.16
CA TYR A 131 -3.44 -23.87 0.77
C TYR A 131 -1.98 -23.49 0.53
N ALA A 132 -1.71 -22.20 0.44
CA ALA A 132 -0.36 -21.67 0.53
C ALA A 132 -0.31 -20.59 1.59
N GLN A 133 0.75 -20.61 2.40
CA GLN A 133 0.88 -19.70 3.53
C GLN A 133 1.31 -18.28 3.13
N LEU A 134 2.21 -18.15 2.15
CA LEU A 134 2.72 -16.86 1.69
C LEU A 134 1.86 -16.31 0.54
N TYR A 135 1.76 -17.06 -0.55
CA TYR A 135 0.97 -16.72 -1.74
C TYR A 135 0.87 -17.93 -2.70
N GLY A 136 0.09 -17.83 -3.78
CA GLY A 136 -0.18 -18.93 -4.71
C GLY A 136 -0.98 -20.08 -4.10
N LYS A 137 -2.27 -19.88 -3.77
CA LYS A 137 -3.17 -20.82 -3.10
C LYS A 137 -3.23 -22.13 -3.87
N ASN A 138 -3.37 -22.05 -5.18
CA ASN A 138 -3.25 -23.22 -6.04
C ASN A 138 -1.93 -23.15 -6.78
N ILE A 139 -1.76 -22.09 -7.58
CA ILE A 139 -0.60 -21.94 -8.45
C ILE A 139 0.20 -20.73 -7.96
N GLY A 140 1.51 -20.93 -7.83
CA GLY A 140 2.43 -19.86 -7.47
C GLY A 140 3.62 -19.77 -8.41
N SER A 141 4.09 -18.55 -8.65
CA SER A 141 5.30 -18.24 -9.39
C SER A 141 6.09 -17.16 -8.66
N TYR A 142 6.56 -16.13 -9.35
CA TYR A 142 7.08 -14.91 -8.74
C TYR A 142 5.98 -13.84 -8.68
N PRO A 143 5.95 -12.96 -7.67
CA PRO A 143 5.00 -11.86 -7.63
C PRO A 143 5.04 -11.04 -8.92
N PHE A 144 3.85 -10.71 -9.43
CA PHE A 144 3.66 -10.17 -10.76
C PHE A 144 3.58 -8.64 -10.79
N TYR A 145 3.09 -8.01 -9.72
CA TYR A 145 2.72 -6.59 -9.75
C TYR A 145 2.94 -5.88 -8.40
N LEU A 146 3.26 -4.58 -8.48
CA LEU A 146 3.29 -3.65 -7.35
C LEU A 146 2.00 -2.85 -7.30
N ASP A 147 1.31 -2.90 -6.17
CA ASP A 147 0.05 -2.19 -5.93
C ASP A 147 0.19 -1.14 -4.81
N VAL A 148 -0.62 -0.08 -4.89
CA VAL A 148 -0.79 0.91 -3.82
C VAL A 148 -2.10 0.62 -3.08
N LYS A 149 -1.98 0.24 -1.80
CA LYS A 149 -3.10 -0.15 -0.95
C LYS A 149 -4.22 0.91 -0.96
N ASN A 150 -5.46 0.45 -1.17
CA ASN A 150 -6.70 1.24 -1.18
C ASN A 150 -6.83 2.29 -2.29
N GLN A 151 -5.97 2.30 -3.31
CA GLN A 151 -6.07 3.23 -4.43
C GLN A 151 -6.57 2.60 -5.73
N MET A 152 -6.35 1.30 -5.91
CA MET A 152 -6.81 0.57 -7.08
C MET A 152 -8.18 -0.04 -6.80
N GLN A 153 -9.20 0.39 -7.55
CA GLN A 153 -10.60 -0.05 -7.36
C GLN A 153 -11.04 -1.17 -8.31
N ASP A 154 -10.30 -1.43 -9.40
CA ASP A 154 -10.74 -2.38 -10.43
C ASP A 154 -9.59 -3.19 -11.04
N ASP A 155 -9.69 -4.51 -10.98
CA ASP A 155 -8.69 -5.49 -11.44
C ASP A 155 -8.41 -5.42 -12.95
N LEU A 156 -9.25 -4.71 -13.70
CA LEU A 156 -9.21 -4.59 -15.16
C LEU A 156 -8.72 -3.23 -15.66
N GLN A 157 -8.58 -2.23 -14.78
CA GLN A 157 -8.06 -0.92 -15.12
C GLN A 157 -6.91 -0.60 -14.17
N ILE A 158 -5.69 -0.76 -14.66
CA ILE A 158 -4.49 -0.23 -14.00
C ILE A 158 -4.60 1.29 -14.08
N GLN A 159 -5.37 1.90 -13.18
CA GLN A 159 -5.35 3.34 -12.97
C GLN A 159 -4.02 3.67 -12.30
N SER A 160 -3.36 4.74 -12.72
CA SER A 160 -2.20 5.23 -11.98
C SER A 160 -2.66 5.58 -10.56
N ALA A 161 -1.96 5.09 -9.54
CA ALA A 161 -2.22 5.52 -8.17
C ALA A 161 -2.02 7.04 -8.07
N GLN A 162 -2.88 7.74 -7.34
CA GLN A 162 -2.87 9.20 -7.28
C GLN A 162 -2.95 9.72 -5.84
N LEU A 163 -2.05 10.62 -5.50
CA LEU A 163 -2.06 11.36 -4.25
C LEU A 163 -2.52 12.79 -4.50
N ASN A 164 -3.72 13.09 -4.02
CA ASN A 164 -4.37 14.38 -4.24
C ASN A 164 -4.23 15.31 -3.03
N ASN A 165 -4.37 16.61 -3.29
CA ASN A 165 -4.42 17.66 -2.26
C ASN A 165 -3.16 17.70 -1.37
N LEU A 166 -2.00 17.39 -1.95
CA LEU A 166 -0.72 17.39 -1.21
C LEU A 166 -0.26 18.81 -0.90
N GLN A 167 0.16 19.03 0.34
CA GLN A 167 0.84 20.27 0.74
C GLN A 167 2.36 20.12 0.53
N SER A 168 2.94 21.03 -0.25
CA SER A 168 4.39 21.06 -0.48
C SER A 168 5.15 21.40 0.81
N GLY A 169 6.13 20.57 1.16
CA GLY A 169 6.94 20.70 2.38
C GLY A 169 6.34 20.02 3.62
N SER A 170 5.25 19.26 3.47
CA SER A 170 4.62 18.53 4.56
C SER A 170 4.77 17.02 4.39
N THR A 171 4.60 16.27 5.49
CA THR A 171 4.42 14.83 5.47
C THR A 171 2.97 14.49 5.10
N SER A 172 2.79 13.52 4.20
CA SER A 172 1.45 13.00 3.88
C SER A 172 1.18 11.68 4.61
N SER A 173 0.01 11.09 4.38
CA SER A 173 -0.28 9.74 4.87
C SER A 173 0.68 8.72 4.25
N PRO A 174 1.10 7.68 5.00
CA PRO A 174 1.99 6.66 4.48
C PRO A 174 1.48 6.06 3.17
N ILE A 175 2.38 5.92 2.19
CA ILE A 175 2.12 5.07 1.02
C ILE A 175 2.42 3.63 1.43
N ILE A 176 1.42 2.75 1.34
CA ILE A 176 1.61 1.33 1.62
C ILE A 176 1.61 0.56 0.30
N MET A 177 2.77 0.05 -0.07
CA MET A 177 2.97 -0.75 -1.27
C MET A 177 2.80 -2.24 -0.97
N ARG A 178 2.31 -2.98 -1.96
CA ARG A 178 2.06 -4.42 -1.87
C ARG A 178 2.56 -5.14 -3.10
N LEU A 179 2.98 -6.38 -2.91
CA LEU A 179 3.26 -7.31 -4.00
C LEU A 179 2.03 -8.18 -4.20
N ILE A 180 1.66 -8.37 -5.47
CA ILE A 180 0.50 -9.17 -5.88
C ILE A 180 0.98 -10.38 -6.68
N ASP A 181 0.46 -11.56 -6.38
CA ASP A 181 0.77 -12.80 -7.10
C ASP A 181 -0.06 -12.99 -8.39
N GLU A 182 0.21 -14.05 -9.14
CA GLU A 182 -0.53 -14.34 -10.39
C GLU A 182 -2.01 -14.73 -10.18
N GLU A 183 -2.40 -15.04 -8.94
CA GLU A 183 -3.79 -15.32 -8.56
C GLU A 183 -4.44 -14.05 -7.96
N MET A 184 -3.88 -12.86 -8.21
CA MET A 184 -4.28 -11.52 -7.70
C MET A 184 -4.46 -11.47 -6.19
N ARG A 185 -3.57 -12.14 -5.46
CA ARG A 185 -3.58 -12.12 -4.00
C ARG A 185 -2.35 -11.43 -3.46
N GLU A 186 -2.56 -10.73 -2.36
CA GLU A 186 -1.48 -10.06 -1.64
C GLU A 186 -0.46 -11.08 -1.15
N VAL A 187 0.80 -10.80 -1.44
CA VAL A 187 1.91 -11.57 -0.89
C VAL A 187 2.07 -11.19 0.57
N SER A 188 1.93 -12.17 1.46
CA SER A 188 2.03 -11.97 2.90
C SER A 188 3.22 -12.73 3.45
N PHE A 189 4.11 -12.04 4.16
CA PHE A 189 5.24 -12.66 4.84
C PHE A 189 5.02 -12.71 6.36
N PHE A 190 5.79 -13.55 7.05
CA PHE A 190 5.71 -13.70 8.51
C PHE A 190 7.09 -13.67 9.15
N GLN A 191 7.16 -13.20 10.39
CA GLN A 191 8.42 -12.94 11.11
C GLN A 191 9.24 -14.21 11.39
N ASN A 192 8.59 -15.35 11.63
CA ASN A 192 9.30 -16.57 12.01
C ASN A 192 9.86 -17.30 10.78
N THR A 193 11.15 -17.12 10.49
CA THR A 193 11.84 -17.72 9.34
C THR A 193 12.61 -18.99 9.65
N SER A 194 12.56 -19.52 10.88
CA SER A 194 13.46 -20.59 11.35
C SER A 194 13.30 -21.93 10.61
N GLN A 195 12.20 -22.11 9.86
CA GLN A 195 11.86 -23.34 9.16
C GLN A 195 11.38 -23.05 7.74
N ILE A 196 12.06 -22.14 7.05
CA ILE A 196 11.78 -21.80 5.65
C ILE A 196 12.96 -22.26 4.79
N ASN A 197 12.65 -22.84 3.64
CA ASN A 197 13.61 -23.22 2.62
C ASN A 197 14.43 -21.99 2.17
N GLN A 198 15.74 -22.19 1.95
CA GLN A 198 16.67 -21.09 1.66
C GLN A 198 16.29 -20.30 0.41
N ASP A 199 15.75 -20.95 -0.63
CA ASP A 199 15.39 -20.27 -1.88
C ASP A 199 14.29 -19.23 -1.66
N ILE A 200 13.33 -19.54 -0.79
CA ILE A 200 12.24 -18.62 -0.42
C ILE A 200 12.77 -17.45 0.41
N LEU A 201 13.76 -17.70 1.28
CA LEU A 201 14.40 -16.63 2.05
C LEU A 201 15.20 -15.68 1.16
N ILE A 202 15.92 -16.22 0.18
CA ILE A 202 16.64 -15.43 -0.81
C ILE A 202 15.67 -14.58 -1.63
N GLU A 203 14.60 -15.19 -2.14
CA GLU A 203 13.53 -14.49 -2.86
C GLU A 203 12.92 -13.36 -2.01
N PHE A 204 12.54 -13.65 -0.76
CA PHE A 204 12.01 -12.63 0.15
C PHE A 204 13.01 -11.49 0.41
N SER A 205 14.28 -11.82 0.65
CA SER A 205 15.32 -10.82 0.92
C SER A 205 15.60 -9.89 -0.28
N SER A 206 15.23 -10.32 -1.50
CA SER A 206 15.36 -9.51 -2.71
C SER A 206 14.28 -8.42 -2.83
N TYR A 207 13.17 -8.56 -2.11
CA TYR A 207 12.09 -7.58 -2.12
C TYR A 207 12.41 -6.39 -1.22
N LEU A 208 13.21 -5.48 -1.77
CA LEU A 208 13.50 -4.17 -1.20
C LEU A 208 12.99 -3.11 -2.15
N LEU A 209 12.12 -2.21 -1.66
CA LEU A 209 11.54 -1.14 -2.47
C LEU A 209 12.22 0.21 -2.17
N GLU A 210 12.36 1.02 -3.20
CA GLU A 210 12.87 2.39 -3.14
C GLU A 210 11.89 3.36 -3.77
N LEU A 211 11.67 4.49 -3.10
CA LEU A 211 10.89 5.61 -3.58
C LEU A 211 11.85 6.70 -4.12
N GLN A 212 11.67 7.07 -5.38
CA GLN A 212 12.51 8.07 -6.05
C GLN A 212 11.69 9.05 -6.89
N SER A 213 12.24 10.23 -7.13
CA SER A 213 11.74 11.20 -8.11
C SER A 213 12.89 12.12 -8.56
N GLN A 214 12.84 12.58 -9.81
CA GLN A 214 13.77 13.58 -10.34
C GLN A 214 13.28 15.02 -10.11
N GLU A 215 11.96 15.18 -10.05
CA GLU A 215 11.29 16.48 -9.98
C GLU A 215 10.85 16.82 -8.56
N VAL A 216 10.29 15.85 -7.83
CA VAL A 216 9.75 16.04 -6.48
C VAL A 216 10.85 15.80 -5.46
N GLY A 217 11.07 16.76 -4.57
CA GLY A 217 11.94 16.59 -3.42
C GLY A 217 11.30 15.62 -2.43
N LEU A 218 12.02 14.55 -2.11
CA LEU A 218 11.58 13.52 -1.18
C LEU A 218 12.48 13.53 0.06
N TYR A 219 11.86 13.46 1.24
CA TYR A 219 12.57 13.37 2.51
C TYR A 219 11.87 12.39 3.46
N GLY A 220 12.65 11.60 4.19
CA GLY A 220 12.17 10.48 5.03
C GLY A 220 12.83 9.16 4.64
N ASP A 221 12.18 8.05 5.00
CA ASP A 221 12.69 6.70 4.73
C ASP A 221 12.32 6.24 3.32
N LEU A 222 13.20 6.51 2.37
CA LEU A 222 12.99 6.26 0.95
C LEU A 222 13.30 4.82 0.50
N ARG A 223 13.74 3.95 1.42
CA ARG A 223 13.95 2.52 1.16
C ARG A 223 13.26 1.70 2.23
N GLN A 224 12.48 0.72 1.82
CA GLN A 224 11.60 -0.02 2.71
C GLN A 224 11.73 -1.52 2.50
N ASN A 225 11.93 -2.22 3.63
CA ASN A 225 11.69 -3.66 3.72
C ASN A 225 10.21 -3.93 3.98
N TYR A 226 9.80 -5.19 3.85
CA TYR A 226 8.44 -5.58 4.19
C TYR A 226 8.16 -5.37 5.68
N ASN A 227 7.11 -4.62 5.99
CA ASN A 227 6.62 -4.38 7.34
C ASN A 227 5.52 -5.41 7.68
N PHE A 228 5.79 -6.24 8.69
CA PHE A 228 4.89 -7.31 9.10
C PHE A 228 3.61 -6.83 9.77
N ASP A 229 3.63 -5.66 10.44
CA ASP A 229 2.46 -5.12 11.14
C ASP A 229 1.48 -4.46 10.17
N SER A 230 2.01 -3.83 9.11
CA SER A 230 1.22 -3.14 8.08
C SER A 230 0.88 -4.02 6.87
N PHE A 231 1.45 -5.23 6.81
CA PHE A 231 1.35 -6.18 5.69
C PHE A 231 1.72 -5.54 4.34
N GLY A 232 2.88 -4.86 4.28
CA GLY A 232 3.33 -4.16 3.08
C GLY A 232 4.60 -3.34 3.29
N PHE A 233 5.02 -2.58 2.28
CA PHE A 233 6.16 -1.67 2.35
C PHE A 233 5.66 -0.24 2.61
N VAL A 234 6.09 0.37 3.70
CA VAL A 234 5.46 1.59 4.23
C VAL A 234 6.38 2.78 4.02
N PHE A 235 6.05 3.68 3.10
CA PHE A 235 6.80 4.91 2.86
C PHE A 235 6.18 6.08 3.62
N ASN A 236 6.86 6.52 4.68
CA ASN A 236 6.59 7.77 5.37
C ASN A 236 7.51 8.86 4.80
N ALA A 237 7.05 9.56 3.76
CA ALA A 237 7.82 10.60 3.11
C ALA A 237 7.10 11.96 3.18
N SER A 238 7.90 13.02 3.20
CA SER A 238 7.45 14.37 2.89
C SER A 238 7.80 14.73 1.45
N TYR A 239 6.95 15.54 0.84
CA TYR A 239 7.03 15.88 -0.59
C TYR A 239 7.20 17.37 -0.76
N SER A 240 8.21 17.79 -1.50
CA SER A 240 8.49 19.19 -1.81
C SER A 240 8.48 19.40 -3.32
N TYR A 241 7.56 20.22 -3.81
CA TYR A 241 7.42 20.56 -5.22
C TYR A 241 6.77 21.94 -5.35
N GLN A 242 6.24 22.27 -6.52
CA GLN A 242 5.63 23.56 -6.81
C GLN A 242 4.16 23.51 -6.39
N PRO A 243 3.66 24.48 -5.59
CA PRO A 243 2.25 24.53 -5.22
C PRO A 243 1.39 24.69 -6.48
N ASN A 244 0.20 24.08 -6.50
CA ASN A 244 -0.70 24.09 -7.65
C ASN A 244 -0.09 23.50 -8.93
N ALA A 245 0.74 22.46 -8.78
CA ALA A 245 1.33 21.73 -9.88
C ALA A 245 1.23 20.23 -9.63
N ASN A 246 1.38 19.46 -10.71
CA ASN A 246 1.31 18.01 -10.71
C ASN A 246 2.66 17.46 -11.16
N SER A 247 3.05 16.31 -10.63
CA SER A 247 4.24 15.57 -11.05
C SER A 247 4.04 14.09 -10.75
N SER A 248 5.09 13.29 -10.84
CA SER A 248 5.07 11.88 -10.48
C SER A 248 6.26 11.47 -9.62
N ILE A 249 6.03 10.43 -8.83
CA ILE A 249 7.03 9.73 -8.05
C ILE A 249 7.02 8.27 -8.48
N THR A 250 8.15 7.59 -8.34
CA THR A 250 8.27 6.19 -8.74
C THR A 250 8.70 5.36 -7.56
N VAL A 251 7.96 4.28 -7.31
CA VAL A 251 8.42 3.20 -6.43
C VAL A 251 8.95 2.08 -7.30
N LYS A 252 10.14 1.58 -6.98
CA LYS A 252 10.77 0.48 -7.72
C LYS A 252 11.48 -0.50 -6.80
N THR A 253 11.78 -1.69 -7.32
CA THR A 253 12.69 -2.63 -6.66
C THR A 253 14.13 -2.12 -6.72
N VAL A 254 14.87 -2.23 -5.62
CA VAL A 254 16.29 -1.84 -5.54
C VAL A 254 17.18 -2.79 -6.32
N SER A 255 16.84 -4.07 -6.32
CA SER A 255 17.54 -5.10 -7.10
C SER A 255 16.58 -5.68 -8.14
N PRO A 256 17.08 -6.08 -9.32
CA PRO A 256 16.28 -6.80 -10.30
C PRO A 256 15.68 -8.07 -9.68
N ILE A 257 14.38 -8.28 -9.90
CA ILE A 257 13.66 -9.48 -9.47
C ILE A 257 13.19 -10.27 -10.70
N PRO A 258 12.89 -11.58 -10.57
CA PRO A 258 12.38 -12.36 -11.68
C PRO A 258 10.98 -11.86 -12.11
N ILE A 259 10.88 -11.31 -13.31
CA ILE A 259 9.62 -10.85 -13.92
C ILE A 259 9.33 -11.72 -15.14
N LEU A 260 8.07 -12.12 -15.31
CA LEU A 260 7.64 -12.91 -16.47
C LEU A 260 7.68 -12.05 -17.72
N ASN A 261 8.55 -12.41 -18.67
CA ASN A 261 8.50 -11.87 -20.02
C ASN A 261 7.35 -12.55 -20.78
N THR A 262 6.30 -11.81 -21.12
CA THR A 262 5.10 -12.34 -21.79
C THR A 262 5.32 -12.75 -23.25
N THR A 263 6.47 -12.42 -23.83
CA THR A 263 6.83 -12.81 -25.19
C THR A 263 7.63 -14.11 -25.20
N THR A 264 8.60 -14.24 -24.29
CA THR A 264 9.48 -15.42 -24.21
C THR A 264 8.96 -16.49 -23.25
N PHE A 265 8.00 -16.13 -22.38
CA PHE A 265 7.48 -16.94 -21.28
C PHE A 265 8.56 -17.42 -20.30
N LYS A 266 9.63 -16.65 -20.18
CA LYS A 266 10.73 -16.87 -19.23
C LYS A 266 10.73 -15.79 -18.17
N PHE A 267 11.23 -16.16 -16.99
CA PHE A 267 11.50 -15.17 -15.96
C PHE A 267 12.86 -14.53 -16.22
N GLU A 268 12.85 -13.21 -16.35
CA GLU A 268 14.03 -12.39 -16.59
C GLU A 268 14.18 -11.41 -15.42
N ASN A 269 15.41 -11.20 -14.96
CA ASN A 269 15.68 -10.29 -13.86
C ASN A 269 15.54 -8.84 -14.35
N GLN A 270 14.50 -8.15 -13.88
CA GLN A 270 14.18 -6.78 -14.27
C GLN A 270 13.77 -5.94 -13.05
N GLU A 271 13.86 -4.62 -13.16
CA GLU A 271 13.34 -3.72 -12.13
C GLU A 271 11.81 -3.63 -12.25
N LEU A 272 11.09 -3.98 -11.19
CA LEU A 272 9.65 -3.76 -11.13
C LEU A 272 9.41 -2.35 -10.59
N SER A 273 8.57 -1.57 -11.28
CA SER A 273 8.28 -0.20 -10.88
C SER A 273 6.82 0.20 -11.11
N ILE A 274 6.38 1.17 -10.34
CA ILE A 274 5.07 1.82 -10.47
C ILE A 274 5.23 3.33 -10.31
N SER A 275 4.57 4.07 -11.20
CA SER A 275 4.47 5.53 -11.12
C SER A 275 3.22 5.91 -10.34
N ILE A 276 3.36 6.85 -9.41
CA ILE A 276 2.28 7.41 -8.61
C ILE A 276 2.19 8.91 -8.95
N ASP A 277 1.01 9.35 -9.37
CA ASP A 277 0.76 10.75 -9.69
C ASP A 277 0.60 11.53 -8.38
N VAL A 278 1.26 12.69 -8.28
CA VAL A 278 1.20 13.56 -7.11
C VAL A 278 0.68 14.94 -7.50
N ASN A 279 -0.44 15.33 -6.90
CA ASN A 279 -1.15 16.58 -7.21
C ASN A 279 -1.11 17.52 -6.01
N PHE A 280 -0.34 18.62 -6.14
CA PHE A 280 -0.14 19.58 -5.08
C PHE A 280 -1.19 20.68 -5.08
N ARG A 281 -1.76 20.98 -3.91
CA ARG A 281 -2.68 22.11 -3.74
C ARG A 281 -1.95 23.45 -3.72
N LYS A 282 -2.71 24.53 -3.90
CA LYS A 282 -2.26 25.89 -3.55
C LYS A 282 -1.95 25.99 -2.06
N CYS A 283 -1.08 26.92 -1.69
CA CYS A 283 -0.93 27.26 -0.28
C CYS A 283 -2.21 27.92 0.23
N GLN A 284 -2.52 27.75 1.50
CA GLN A 284 -3.75 28.24 2.13
C GLN A 284 -3.43 29.37 3.10
N GLN A 285 -4.43 30.14 3.51
CA GLN A 285 -4.27 31.09 4.61
C GLN A 285 -3.74 30.36 5.86
N GLY A 286 -2.85 31.02 6.59
CA GLY A 286 -2.12 30.40 7.69
C GLY A 286 -0.86 29.67 7.27
N GLU A 287 -0.55 29.68 5.98
CA GLU A 287 0.70 29.22 5.40
C GLU A 287 1.44 30.39 4.75
N ILE A 288 2.74 30.23 4.59
CA ILE A 288 3.60 31.16 3.85
C ILE A 288 4.39 30.41 2.79
N LEU A 289 4.69 31.08 1.68
CA LEU A 289 5.55 30.54 0.64
C LEU A 289 7.01 30.69 1.05
N GLN A 290 7.74 29.58 1.08
CA GLN A 290 9.19 29.58 1.27
C GLN A 290 9.88 28.89 0.11
N THR A 291 11.01 29.44 -0.33
CA THR A 291 11.85 28.82 -1.36
C THR A 291 12.91 27.97 -0.67
N LEU A 292 12.87 26.66 -0.89
CA LEU A 292 13.87 25.71 -0.41
C LEU A 292 14.57 25.09 -1.62
N GLN A 293 15.82 25.50 -1.88
CA GLN A 293 16.56 25.12 -3.09
C GLN A 293 15.78 25.48 -4.36
N LYS A 294 15.32 24.46 -5.13
CA LYS A 294 14.50 24.62 -6.34
C LYS A 294 12.99 24.49 -6.09
N TYR A 295 12.57 24.24 -4.86
CA TYR A 295 11.19 23.97 -4.48
C TYR A 295 10.53 25.19 -3.83
N LYS A 296 9.21 25.30 -3.98
CA LYS A 296 8.39 26.25 -3.24
C LYS A 296 7.50 25.49 -2.26
N ILE A 297 7.76 25.63 -0.97
CA ILE A 297 6.99 24.93 0.07
C ILE A 297 5.91 25.84 0.65
N CYS A 298 4.79 25.23 1.05
CA CYS A 298 3.74 25.87 1.82
C CYS A 298 4.02 25.62 3.30
N TYR A 299 4.75 26.52 3.94
CA TYR A 299 5.10 26.39 5.35
C TYR A 299 3.94 26.84 6.23
N THR A 300 3.38 25.94 7.03
CA THR A 300 2.30 26.26 7.98
C THR A 300 2.84 26.97 9.20
N CYS A 301 2.23 28.10 9.58
CA CYS A 301 2.60 28.81 10.80
C CYS A 301 2.30 27.94 12.02
N LEU A 302 3.36 27.55 12.74
CA LEU A 302 3.26 26.71 13.94
C LEU A 302 2.72 27.49 15.13
N GLN A 303 2.38 26.75 16.20
CA GLN A 303 1.89 27.32 17.45
C GLN A 303 2.76 28.48 17.94
N GLY A 304 2.12 29.60 18.30
CA GLY A 304 2.78 30.84 18.67
C GLY A 304 2.91 31.84 17.51
N ASN A 305 2.64 31.42 16.28
CA ASN A 305 2.61 32.30 15.10
C ASN A 305 1.39 32.05 14.20
N TYR A 306 1.02 33.05 13.41
CA TYR A 306 -0.12 32.98 12.49
C TYR A 306 0.12 33.78 11.20
N CYS A 307 -0.73 33.56 10.20
CA CYS A 307 -0.80 34.37 8.99
C CYS A 307 -2.26 34.44 8.50
N LEU A 308 -2.82 35.64 8.39
CA LEU A 308 -4.21 35.83 7.90
C LEU A 308 -4.27 36.19 6.41
N GLN A 309 -3.15 36.59 5.81
CA GLN A 309 -3.07 37.00 4.42
C GLN A 309 -2.98 35.77 3.49
N ASP A 310 -3.48 35.90 2.25
CA ASP A 310 -3.43 34.82 1.27
C ASP A 310 -2.02 34.72 0.64
N PRO A 311 -1.28 33.61 0.86
CA PRO A 311 0.08 33.45 0.32
C PRO A 311 0.14 33.37 -1.20
N ASN A 312 -0.98 33.21 -1.90
CA ASN A 312 -0.99 33.20 -3.37
C ASN A 312 -1.20 34.60 -3.97
N GLN A 313 -1.59 35.58 -3.16
CA GLN A 313 -1.83 36.97 -3.59
C GLN A 313 -0.72 37.92 -3.14
N PHE A 314 -0.14 37.67 -1.97
CA PHE A 314 0.87 38.53 -1.37
C PHE A 314 2.23 37.82 -1.31
N GLU A 315 3.28 38.55 -1.67
CA GLU A 315 4.66 38.06 -1.62
C GLU A 315 5.32 38.38 -0.27
N ASN A 316 6.36 37.62 0.09
CA ASN A 316 7.18 37.82 1.29
C ASN A 316 6.39 37.83 2.60
N LEU A 317 5.34 37.01 2.69
CA LEU A 317 4.62 36.79 3.93
C LEU A 317 5.50 36.09 4.96
N GLU A 318 5.38 36.53 6.21
CA GLU A 318 6.05 35.93 7.36
C GLU A 318 5.00 35.49 8.38
N CYS A 319 5.29 34.42 9.12
CA CYS A 319 4.46 34.02 10.25
C CYS A 319 4.65 35.01 11.39
N LEU A 320 3.59 35.74 11.72
CA LEU A 320 3.59 36.78 12.75
C LEU A 320 3.39 36.14 14.13
N LYS A 321 4.09 36.66 15.15
CA LYS A 321 3.89 36.23 16.54
C LYS A 321 2.49 36.55 17.03
N CYS A 322 1.93 35.72 17.90
CA CYS A 322 0.61 35.98 18.45
C CYS A 322 0.51 37.39 19.07
N PRO A 323 -0.53 38.16 18.73
CA PRO A 323 -0.75 39.48 19.31
C PRO A 323 -1.07 39.39 20.81
N LEU A 324 -0.83 40.49 21.54
CA LEU A 324 -1.22 40.60 22.95
C LEU A 324 -2.75 40.45 23.08
N GLY A 325 -3.20 39.81 24.16
CA GLY A 325 -4.63 39.52 24.32
C GLY A 325 -5.07 38.18 23.73
N THR A 326 -4.13 37.34 23.32
CA THR A 326 -4.41 35.99 22.80
C THR A 326 -3.99 34.92 23.80
N LYS A 327 -4.78 33.86 23.84
CA LYS A 327 -4.43 32.62 24.52
C LYS A 327 -3.44 31.81 23.70
N ASN A 328 -3.68 31.72 22.39
CA ASN A 328 -2.83 31.01 21.45
C ASN A 328 -3.14 31.44 20.01
N CYS A 329 -2.22 31.19 19.09
CA CYS A 329 -2.45 31.33 17.65
C CYS A 329 -1.63 30.28 16.89
N TYR A 330 -2.17 29.83 15.77
CA TYR A 330 -1.54 28.87 14.86
C TYR A 330 -2.20 28.96 13.49
N SER A 331 -1.46 28.68 12.42
CA SER A 331 -1.98 28.74 11.05
C SER A 331 -2.71 30.07 10.79
N ASN A 332 -4.01 30.06 10.49
CA ASN A 332 -4.85 31.24 10.28
C ASN A 332 -5.78 31.54 11.47
N ILE A 333 -5.53 30.93 12.64
CA ILE A 333 -6.42 31.00 13.80
C ILE A 333 -5.76 31.83 14.90
N ILE A 334 -6.53 32.77 15.44
CA ILE A 334 -6.20 33.56 16.62
C ILE A 334 -7.24 33.27 17.70
N GLN A 335 -6.81 32.65 18.80
CA GLN A 335 -7.66 32.37 19.96
C GLN A 335 -7.47 33.48 21.00
N LEU A 336 -8.51 34.29 21.20
CA LEU A 336 -8.51 35.35 22.20
C LEU A 336 -8.60 34.77 23.61
N GLN A 337 -8.01 35.47 24.58
CA GLN A 337 -8.25 35.22 25.99
C GLN A 337 -9.45 36.06 26.48
N ASN A 338 -10.13 35.63 27.55
CA ASN A 338 -11.19 36.43 28.15
C ASN A 338 -10.70 37.84 28.55
N GLY A 339 -11.58 38.83 28.44
CA GLY A 339 -11.27 40.26 28.63
C GLY A 339 -10.75 40.96 27.37
N TYR A 340 -10.63 40.27 26.23
CA TYR A 340 -10.22 40.83 24.95
C TYR A 340 -11.23 40.54 23.84
N TRP A 341 -11.28 41.45 22.87
CA TRP A 341 -12.21 41.42 21.74
C TRP A 341 -11.52 41.76 20.43
N SER A 342 -11.95 41.12 19.33
CA SER A 342 -11.54 41.46 17.98
C SER A 342 -12.76 41.63 17.07
N LYS A 343 -12.60 42.39 15.99
CA LYS A 343 -13.68 42.66 15.03
C LYS A 343 -14.24 41.39 14.40
N ASN A 344 -13.36 40.45 14.06
CA ASN A 344 -13.69 39.15 13.48
C ASN A 344 -12.47 38.21 13.56
N GLN A 345 -12.65 36.98 13.10
CA GLN A 345 -11.63 35.92 13.09
C GLN A 345 -10.49 36.18 12.08
N ASN A 346 -10.66 37.12 11.15
CA ASN A 346 -9.67 37.49 10.14
C ASN A 346 -8.98 38.82 10.46
N SER A 347 -8.99 39.23 11.74
CA SER A 347 -8.31 40.44 12.20
C SER A 347 -7.41 40.12 13.37
N ASP A 348 -6.18 40.61 13.28
CA ASP A 348 -5.15 40.61 14.30
C ASP A 348 -5.22 41.85 15.22
N LEU A 349 -6.17 42.76 14.97
CA LEU A 349 -6.43 43.91 15.82
C LEU A 349 -7.24 43.47 17.04
N ILE A 350 -6.55 43.36 18.17
CA ILE A 350 -7.13 42.94 19.44
C ILE A 350 -7.19 44.11 20.41
N TYR A 351 -8.36 44.29 21.01
CA TYR A 351 -8.65 45.35 21.95
C TYR A 351 -8.96 44.75 23.32
N GLN A 352 -8.37 45.33 24.37
CA GLN A 352 -8.77 45.02 25.74
C GLN A 352 -10.14 45.65 26.01
N CYS A 353 -11.05 44.89 26.57
CA CYS A 353 -12.40 45.37 26.88
C CYS A 353 -12.38 46.27 28.11
N ILE A 354 -13.26 47.29 28.11
CA ILE A 354 -13.42 48.20 29.24
C ILE A 354 -14.00 47.44 30.44
N ASN A 355 -15.00 46.59 30.18
CA ASN A 355 -15.57 45.65 31.15
C ASN A 355 -15.17 44.21 30.77
N PRO A 356 -14.09 43.64 31.35
CA PRO A 356 -13.55 42.34 30.94
C PRO A 356 -14.53 41.18 31.10
N GLU A 357 -15.48 41.29 32.04
CA GLU A 357 -16.50 40.27 32.31
C GLU A 357 -17.42 40.03 31.11
N PHE A 358 -17.61 41.03 30.24
CA PHE A 358 -18.50 40.92 29.07
C PHE A 358 -17.81 40.34 27.84
N CYS A 359 -16.47 40.27 27.83
CA CYS A 359 -15.69 39.72 26.74
C CYS A 359 -15.24 38.30 27.07
N ILE A 360 -16.11 37.33 26.80
CA ILE A 360 -15.93 35.91 27.14
C ILE A 360 -15.59 35.06 25.91
N SER A 361 -14.55 35.47 25.17
CA SER A 361 -14.14 34.80 23.92
C SER A 361 -13.80 33.31 24.08
N GLU A 362 -13.47 32.85 25.28
CA GLU A 362 -13.20 31.43 25.57
C GLU A 362 -14.47 30.60 25.81
N ASP A 363 -15.62 31.24 26.07
CA ASP A 363 -16.87 30.55 26.36
C ASP A 363 -17.56 30.10 25.06
N PRO A 364 -17.82 28.80 24.82
CA PRO A 364 -18.47 28.33 23.60
C PRO A 364 -19.86 28.92 23.33
N SER A 365 -20.54 29.44 24.36
CA SER A 365 -21.86 30.09 24.24
C SER A 365 -21.78 31.55 23.79
N ASN A 366 -20.58 32.13 23.70
CA ASN A 366 -20.38 33.50 23.26
C ASN A 366 -20.88 33.72 21.83
N LYS A 367 -21.27 34.95 21.53
CA LYS A 367 -21.48 35.41 20.14
C LYS A 367 -20.56 36.58 19.88
N PHE A 368 -19.69 36.43 18.89
CA PHE A 368 -18.69 37.44 18.51
C PHE A 368 -17.77 37.87 19.66
N GLY A 369 -17.46 36.95 20.58
CA GLY A 369 -16.63 37.20 21.77
C GLY A 369 -17.38 37.80 22.97
N CYS A 370 -18.68 38.07 22.85
CA CYS A 370 -19.47 38.74 23.88
C CYS A 370 -20.32 37.79 24.73
N GLN A 371 -20.51 38.17 26.00
CA GLN A 371 -21.46 37.54 26.91
C GLN A 371 -22.90 37.76 26.46
N ILE A 372 -23.79 36.87 26.89
CA ILE A 372 -25.23 36.96 26.61
C ILE A 372 -25.78 38.37 26.88
N GLY A 373 -26.48 38.93 25.90
CA GLY A 373 -27.07 40.26 25.95
C GLY A 373 -26.15 41.41 25.56
N HIS A 374 -24.84 41.18 25.41
CA HIS A 374 -23.87 42.16 24.95
C HIS A 374 -23.52 41.96 23.47
N VAL A 375 -23.29 43.07 22.76
CA VAL A 375 -22.98 43.14 21.32
C VAL A 375 -22.09 44.34 21.01
N GLY A 376 -21.61 44.41 19.77
CA GLY A 376 -20.85 45.55 19.25
C GLY A 376 -19.36 45.47 19.58
N ALA A 377 -18.64 46.52 19.22
CA ALA A 377 -17.21 46.63 19.53
C ALA A 377 -17.00 46.55 21.04
N ILE A 378 -16.02 45.74 21.47
CA ILE A 378 -15.65 45.51 22.88
C ILE A 378 -16.82 45.13 23.82
N CYS A 379 -17.93 44.64 23.27
CA CYS A 379 -19.11 44.16 24.02
C CYS A 379 -19.80 45.22 24.91
N GLU A 380 -19.63 46.51 24.59
CA GLU A 380 -20.15 47.62 25.41
C GLU A 380 -21.58 48.04 25.07
N SER A 381 -22.20 47.44 24.05
CA SER A 381 -23.61 47.72 23.70
C SER A 381 -24.51 46.56 24.10
N CYS A 382 -25.74 46.87 24.52
CA CYS A 382 -26.75 45.85 24.78
C CYS A 382 -27.51 45.49 23.49
N ASP A 383 -27.89 44.22 23.34
CA ASP A 383 -28.76 43.76 22.24
C ASP A 383 -30.22 44.17 22.49
N TYR A 384 -30.48 45.48 22.39
CA TYR A 384 -31.79 46.08 22.68
C TYR A 384 -32.91 45.53 21.78
N GLN A 385 -32.57 45.20 20.54
CA GLN A 385 -33.53 44.68 19.55
C GLN A 385 -33.66 43.15 19.63
N GLY A 386 -32.73 42.46 20.30
CA GLY A 386 -32.70 41.00 20.41
C GLY A 386 -32.32 40.29 19.11
N ILE A 387 -31.56 40.95 18.24
CA ILE A 387 -31.19 40.43 16.92
C ILE A 387 -30.15 39.31 17.05
N VAL A 388 -29.18 39.48 17.93
CA VAL A 388 -28.04 38.57 18.08
C VAL A 388 -28.41 37.43 19.03
N TRP A 389 -29.08 37.74 20.13
CA TRP A 389 -29.36 36.80 21.22
C TRP A 389 -30.80 36.25 21.23
N GLY A 390 -31.70 36.76 20.38
CA GLY A 390 -33.09 36.32 20.30
C GLY A 390 -33.98 36.78 21.46
N SER A 391 -33.47 37.67 22.33
CA SER A 391 -34.19 38.28 23.44
C SER A 391 -33.72 39.72 23.61
N LYS A 392 -34.56 40.62 24.11
CA LYS A 392 -34.19 42.04 24.27
C LYS A 392 -33.41 42.23 25.56
N TYR A 393 -32.25 42.87 25.45
CA TYR A 393 -31.38 43.19 26.58
C TYR A 393 -31.16 44.70 26.64
N GLY A 394 -31.33 45.30 27.81
CA GLY A 394 -31.15 46.74 28.03
C GLY A 394 -31.26 47.07 29.51
N ARG A 395 -30.80 48.26 29.90
CA ARG A 395 -30.99 48.74 31.28
C ARG A 395 -32.49 48.84 31.57
N SER A 396 -32.92 48.17 32.64
CA SER A 396 -34.18 48.50 33.32
C SER A 396 -34.13 49.97 33.71
N SER A 397 -35.09 50.74 33.22
CA SER A 397 -35.28 52.15 33.57
C SER A 397 -35.58 52.32 35.05
#